data_AF-A0A921YNR9-F1
#
_entry.id   AF-A0A921YNR9-F1
#
_cell.length_a   1.000
_cell.length_b   1.000
_cell.length_c   1.000
_cell.angle_alpha   90.00
_cell.angle_beta   90.00
_cell.angle_gamma   90.00
#
_symmetry.space_group_name_H-M   'P 1'
#
loop_
_entity.id
_entity.type
_entity.pdbx_description
1 polymer ?
#
loop_
_entity_poly.entity_id
_entity_poly.type
_entity_poly.pdbx_seq_one_letter_code
_entity_poly.pdbx_strand_id
1 'polypeptide(L)'
;MANFYKRKEPRSAKKRGLRYEEVVIHVDALEQLVRDVMKHKDCWPFYEPVSVEDVPDYLDVIEQPIDLTTMKHKLETGEYSTDEELLYDMALRLTELDLPAMPNLNPSEEGSKQDTSEEEGPKSKRPKMK
;
A
#
# COMPACT_ATOMS: atom_id res chain seq x y z
N MET A 1 26.55 -29.57 54.13
CA MET A 1 26.92 -28.80 52.91
C MET A 1 26.12 -27.50 52.95
N ALA A 2 26.79 -26.35 53.01
CA ALA A 2 26.23 -25.06 53.41
C ALA A 2 25.64 -24.26 52.22
N ASN A 3 24.50 -23.61 52.49
CA ASN A 3 23.89 -22.59 51.64
C ASN A 3 24.69 -21.28 51.74
N PHE A 4 25.48 -21.00 50.70
CA PHE A 4 26.17 -19.74 50.39
C PHE A 4 25.78 -19.47 48.93
N TYR A 5 25.04 -18.44 48.52
CA TYR A 5 25.16 -17.02 48.83
C TYR A 5 23.81 -16.30 48.76
N LYS A 6 23.56 -15.49 49.79
CA LYS A 6 22.63 -14.37 49.78
C LYS A 6 23.29 -13.23 48.98
N ARG A 7 22.85 -12.95 47.75
CA ARG A 7 23.25 -11.76 46.98
C ARG A 7 22.02 -10.89 46.75
N LYS A 8 22.18 -9.60 47.09
CA LYS A 8 21.15 -8.59 47.28
C LYS A 8 20.28 -8.39 46.02
N GLU A 9 18.97 -8.29 46.23
CA GLU A 9 18.02 -7.69 45.29
C GLU A 9 18.60 -6.37 44.73
N PRO A 10 18.72 -6.19 43.41
CA PRO A 10 19.06 -4.89 42.87
C PRO A 10 17.95 -3.89 43.22
N ARG A 11 18.32 -2.82 43.93
CA ARG A 11 17.47 -1.65 44.16
C ARG A 11 16.93 -1.17 42.81
N SER A 12 15.61 -0.98 42.79
CA SER A 12 14.83 -0.34 41.73
C SER A 12 15.62 0.70 40.93
N ALA A 13 16.05 0.33 39.74
CA ALA A 13 16.27 1.30 38.68
C ALA A 13 14.91 1.51 38.03
N LYS A 14 14.24 2.61 38.39
CA LYS A 14 13.04 3.11 37.73
C LYS A 14 13.47 3.53 36.32
N LYS A 15 13.63 2.57 35.41
CA LYS A 15 13.67 2.84 33.98
C LYS A 15 12.31 3.45 33.68
N ARG A 16 12.30 4.77 33.54
CA ARG A 16 11.17 5.54 33.02
C ARG A 16 10.74 4.77 31.78
N GLY A 17 9.54 4.20 31.82
CA GLY A 17 9.07 3.31 30.78
C GLY A 17 9.30 3.98 29.44
N LEU A 18 10.14 3.37 28.61
CA LEU A 18 9.90 3.46 27.18
C LEU A 18 8.55 2.77 27.02
N ARG A 19 7.48 3.57 27.12
CA ARG A 19 6.24 3.21 26.45
C ARG A 19 6.70 3.05 25.00
N TYR A 20 6.72 1.81 24.51
CA TYR A 20 6.33 1.63 23.13
C TYR A 20 4.94 2.28 23.10
N GLU A 21 4.87 3.53 22.64
CA GLU A 21 3.62 3.98 22.06
C GLU A 21 3.29 2.91 21.04
N GLU A 22 2.13 2.29 21.21
CA GLU A 22 1.60 1.36 20.24
C GLU A 22 1.62 2.12 18.92
N VAL A 23 2.53 1.73 18.02
CA VAL A 23 2.62 2.36 16.71
C VAL A 23 1.38 1.88 15.97
N VAL A 24 0.36 2.74 15.95
CA VAL A 24 -0.91 2.45 15.29
C VAL A 24 -0.76 2.87 13.83
N ILE A 25 -0.95 1.92 12.93
CA ILE A 25 -1.00 2.17 11.49
C ILE A 25 -2.28 2.93 11.13
N HIS A 26 -2.19 3.94 10.26
CA HIS A 26 -3.32 4.75 9.83
C HIS A 26 -3.99 4.17 8.58
N VAL A 27 -4.57 2.97 8.71
CA VAL A 27 -5.10 2.18 7.57
C VAL A 27 -5.99 3.00 6.63
N ASP A 28 -6.98 3.73 7.15
CA ASP A 28 -7.92 4.51 6.33
C ASP A 28 -7.19 5.58 5.48
N ALA A 29 -6.17 6.24 6.05
CA ALA A 29 -5.40 7.25 5.35
C ALA A 29 -4.50 6.63 4.28
N LEU A 30 -3.89 5.48 4.58
CA LEU A 30 -3.04 4.75 3.64
C LEU A 30 -3.85 4.14 2.50
N GLU A 31 -5.03 3.61 2.76
CA GLU A 31 -5.95 3.12 1.72
C GLU A 31 -6.35 4.26 0.78
N GLN A 32 -6.69 5.43 1.33
CA GLN A 32 -7.04 6.59 0.53
C GLN A 32 -5.86 7.05 -0.33
N LEU A 33 -4.65 7.07 0.24
CA LEU A 33 -3.42 7.40 -0.49
C LEU A 33 -3.17 6.43 -1.66
N VAL A 34 -3.22 5.12 -1.43
CA VAL A 34 -3.04 4.11 -2.49
C VAL A 34 -4.10 4.29 -3.58
N ARG A 35 -5.37 4.52 -3.21
CA ARG A 35 -6.45 4.77 -4.19
C ARG A 35 -6.21 6.01 -5.02
N ASP A 36 -5.70 7.09 -4.43
CA ASP A 36 -5.46 8.34 -5.14
C ASP A 36 -4.23 8.28 -6.05
N VAL A 37 -3.19 7.56 -5.64
CA VAL A 37 -2.03 7.24 -6.50
C VAL A 37 -2.48 6.40 -7.69
N MET A 38 -3.27 5.35 -7.47
CA MET A 38 -3.79 4.53 -8.57
C MET A 38 -4.56 5.39 -9.59
N LYS A 39 -5.47 6.26 -9.15
CA LYS A 39 -6.23 7.15 -10.07
C LYS A 39 -5.37 8.13 -10.88
N HIS A 40 -4.10 8.32 -10.53
CA HIS A 40 -3.24 9.22 -11.26
C HIS A 40 -2.97 8.66 -12.67
N LYS A 41 -3.20 9.49 -13.70
CA LYS A 41 -3.11 9.11 -15.12
C LYS A 41 -1.77 8.52 -15.54
N ASP A 42 -0.69 8.84 -14.84
CA ASP A 42 0.66 8.40 -15.17
C ASP A 42 1.07 7.16 -14.33
N CYS A 43 0.18 6.67 -13.46
CA CYS A 43 0.49 5.54 -12.59
C CYS A 43 0.19 4.17 -13.20
N TRP A 44 -0.43 4.12 -14.39
CA TRP A 44 -0.78 2.87 -15.08
C TRP A 44 0.36 1.83 -15.22
N PRO A 45 1.66 2.18 -15.39
CA PRO A 45 2.74 1.18 -15.47
C PRO A 45 3.03 0.49 -14.14
N PHE A 46 2.52 1.05 -13.03
CA PHE A 46 2.78 0.59 -11.67
C PHE A 46 1.60 -0.17 -11.06
N TYR A 47 0.50 -0.34 -11.81
CA TYR A 47 -0.70 -1.00 -11.31
C TYR A 47 -0.44 -2.46 -10.97
N GLU A 48 0.16 -3.20 -11.90
CA GLU A 48 0.41 -4.64 -11.79
C GLU A 48 1.92 -4.93 -11.78
N PRO A 49 2.33 -6.14 -11.35
CA PRO A 49 3.71 -6.59 -11.46
C PRO A 49 4.20 -6.53 -12.91
N VAL A 50 5.45 -6.12 -13.10
CA VAL A 50 6.08 -6.19 -14.42
C VAL A 50 6.28 -7.65 -14.80
N SER A 51 5.78 -8.04 -15.98
CA SER A 51 5.99 -9.37 -16.54
C SER A 51 7.44 -9.53 -16.98
N VAL A 52 8.12 -10.56 -16.47
CA VAL A 52 9.49 -10.92 -16.88
C VAL A 52 9.53 -11.39 -18.33
N GLU A 53 8.41 -11.85 -18.89
CA GLU A 53 8.33 -12.21 -20.32
C GLU A 53 8.43 -10.95 -21.21
N ASP A 54 7.85 -9.84 -20.76
CA ASP A 54 7.87 -8.56 -21.48
C ASP A 54 9.17 -7.78 -21.24
N VAL A 55 9.77 -7.94 -20.04
CA VAL A 55 11.01 -7.28 -19.63
C VAL A 55 11.97 -8.31 -19.00
N PRO A 56 12.75 -9.05 -19.80
CA PRO A 56 13.58 -10.17 -19.34
C PRO A 56 14.67 -9.81 -18.34
N ASP A 57 15.19 -8.59 -18.38
CA ASP A 57 16.24 -8.06 -17.50
C ASP A 57 15.69 -7.29 -16.28
N TYR A 58 14.37 -7.30 -16.08
CA TYR A 58 13.72 -6.56 -14.98
C TYR A 58 14.24 -6.98 -13.60
N LEU A 59 14.38 -8.28 -13.37
CA LEU A 59 14.84 -8.83 -12.09
C LEU A 59 16.36 -8.76 -11.91
N ASP A 60 17.11 -8.39 -12.94
CA ASP A 60 18.55 -8.14 -12.84
C ASP A 60 18.85 -6.75 -12.26
N VAL A 61 17.89 -5.83 -12.36
CA VAL A 61 18.03 -4.44 -11.92
C VAL A 61 17.19 -4.15 -10.67
N ILE A 62 15.97 -4.70 -10.59
CA ILE A 62 15.05 -4.46 -9.48
C ILE A 62 15.11 -5.62 -8.49
N GLU A 63 15.75 -5.39 -7.34
CA GLU A 63 15.91 -6.41 -6.29
C GLU A 63 14.60 -6.72 -5.54
N GLN A 64 13.73 -5.73 -5.40
CA GLN A 64 12.48 -5.83 -4.63
C GLN A 64 11.30 -5.38 -5.50
N PRO A 65 10.82 -6.24 -6.42
CA PRO A 65 9.69 -5.88 -7.28
C PRO A 65 8.44 -5.69 -6.43
N ILE A 66 7.78 -4.55 -6.62
CA ILE A 66 6.50 -4.23 -5.98
C ILE A 66 5.64 -3.40 -6.93
N ASP A 67 4.33 -3.42 -6.75
CA ASP A 67 3.34 -2.71 -7.57
C ASP A 67 2.15 -2.27 -6.70
N LEU A 68 1.28 -1.42 -7.24
CA LEU A 68 0.19 -0.81 -6.48
C LEU A 68 -0.87 -1.84 -6.05
N THR A 69 -1.11 -2.90 -6.83
CA THR A 69 -2.02 -3.98 -6.41
C THR A 69 -1.42 -4.81 -5.27
N THR A 70 -0.13 -5.11 -5.32
CA THR A 70 0.59 -5.77 -4.23
C THR A 70 0.59 -4.91 -2.96
N MET A 71 0.84 -3.60 -3.06
CA MET A 71 0.78 -2.71 -1.90
C MET A 71 -0.63 -2.65 -1.30
N LYS A 72 -1.68 -2.60 -2.14
CA LYS A 72 -3.08 -2.64 -1.67
C LYS A 72 -3.37 -3.94 -0.92
N HIS A 73 -2.96 -5.08 -1.48
CA HIS A 73 -3.13 -6.37 -0.84
C HIS A 73 -2.40 -6.45 0.51
N LYS A 74 -1.13 -6.05 0.57
CA LYS A 74 -0.35 -6.02 1.82
C LYS A 74 -0.99 -5.16 2.92
N LEU A 75 -1.63 -4.05 2.54
CA LEU A 75 -2.36 -3.22 3.48
C LEU A 75 -3.64 -3.92 4.00
N GLU A 76 -4.40 -4.56 3.10
CA GLU A 76 -5.63 -5.30 3.44
C GLU A 76 -5.36 -6.55 4.31
N THR A 77 -4.23 -7.22 4.11
CA THR A 77 -3.82 -8.41 4.87
C THR A 77 -3.08 -8.08 6.17
N GLY A 78 -2.80 -6.80 6.43
CA GLY A 78 -2.08 -6.35 7.62
C GLY A 78 -0.60 -6.72 7.63
N GLU A 79 0.01 -6.83 6.44
CA GLU A 79 1.44 -7.10 6.29
C GLU A 79 2.32 -5.89 6.59
N TYR A 80 1.73 -4.68 6.60
CA TYR A 80 2.40 -3.47 7.06
C TYR A 80 2.22 -3.28 8.57
N SER A 81 3.34 -3.17 9.28
CA SER A 81 3.40 -2.91 10.71
C SER A 81 3.44 -1.42 11.04
N THR A 82 3.83 -0.58 10.07
CA THR A 82 3.96 0.88 10.22
C THR A 82 3.58 1.61 8.94
N ASP A 83 3.23 2.90 9.04
CA ASP A 83 2.98 3.73 7.87
C ASP A 83 4.22 3.85 6.97
N GLU A 84 5.41 3.88 7.58
CA GLU A 84 6.69 4.01 6.90
C GLU A 84 7.00 2.86 5.95
N GLU A 85 6.57 1.64 6.27
CA GLU A 85 6.80 0.46 5.42
C GLU A 85 6.04 0.59 4.08
N LEU A 86 4.79 1.05 4.11
CA LEU A 86 4.02 1.27 2.90
C LEU A 86 4.53 2.50 2.12
N LEU A 87 4.97 3.56 2.82
CA LEU A 87 5.59 4.71 2.15
C LEU A 87 6.92 4.35 1.48
N TYR A 88 7.70 3.45 2.08
CA TYR A 88 8.92 2.92 1.50
C TYR A 88 8.63 2.14 0.21
N ASP A 89 7.65 1.24 0.23
CA ASP A 89 7.26 0.46 -0.95
C ASP A 89 6.72 1.37 -2.08
N MET A 90 5.96 2.41 -1.74
CA MET A 90 5.54 3.43 -2.72
C MET A 90 6.72 4.21 -3.30
N ALA A 91 7.66 4.63 -2.46
CA ALA A 91 8.85 5.34 -2.92
C ALA A 91 9.66 4.45 -3.86
N LEU A 92 9.92 3.20 -3.48
CA LEU A 92 10.65 2.23 -4.29
C LEU A 92 10.01 2.09 -5.68
N ARG A 93 8.69 1.88 -5.75
CA ARG A 93 8.01 1.69 -7.03
C ARG A 93 7.99 2.95 -7.91
N LEU A 94 7.74 4.11 -7.31
CA LEU A 94 7.57 5.37 -8.04
C LEU A 94 8.90 6.03 -8.41
N THR A 95 10.00 5.70 -7.73
CA THR A 95 11.32 6.33 -7.94
C THR A 95 12.33 5.47 -8.71
N GLU A 96 12.28 4.14 -8.58
CA GLU A 96 13.24 3.24 -9.26
C GLU A 96 13.04 3.15 -10.79
N LEU A 97 12.04 3.83 -11.35
CA LEU A 97 11.69 3.79 -12.78
C LEU A 97 12.03 5.06 -13.58
N ASP A 98 13.07 5.78 -13.17
CA ASP A 98 13.77 6.72 -14.05
C ASP A 98 14.66 6.01 -15.12
N LEU A 99 14.50 4.69 -15.31
CA LEU A 99 15.02 3.97 -16.48
C LEU A 99 14.24 4.39 -17.74
N PRO A 100 14.90 4.50 -18.90
CA PRO A 100 14.33 5.10 -20.11
C PRO A 100 13.00 4.43 -20.45
N ALA A 101 11.92 5.19 -20.28
CA ALA A 101 10.52 4.87 -20.56
C ALA A 101 10.33 3.55 -21.30
N MET A 102 9.76 2.54 -20.64
CA MET A 102 9.35 1.26 -21.24
C MET A 102 8.68 1.54 -22.60
N PRO A 103 9.35 1.34 -23.75
CA PRO A 103 8.92 1.99 -24.99
C PRO A 103 7.85 1.17 -25.73
N ASN A 104 7.11 0.28 -25.07
CA ASN A 104 6.20 -0.63 -25.77
C ASN A 104 4.97 -1.12 -25.01
N LEU A 105 4.58 -0.45 -23.93
CA LEU A 105 3.26 -0.68 -23.37
C LEU A 105 2.25 0.13 -24.19
N ASN A 106 1.48 -0.59 -25.01
CA ASN A 106 0.48 -0.01 -25.90
C ASN A 106 -0.54 0.80 -25.07
N PRO A 107 -0.63 2.14 -25.24
CA PRO A 107 -1.58 2.96 -24.48
C PRO A 107 -3.06 2.66 -24.82
N SER A 108 -3.32 1.75 -25.76
CA SER A 108 -4.62 1.57 -26.39
C SER A 108 -5.47 0.46 -25.77
N GLU A 109 -4.97 -0.33 -24.82
CA GLU A 109 -5.74 -1.42 -24.21
C GLU A 109 -5.96 -1.18 -22.71
N GLU A 110 -7.17 -0.69 -22.42
CA GLU A 110 -7.85 -0.73 -21.12
C GLU A 110 -7.53 0.34 -20.06
N GLY A 111 -7.53 1.60 -20.49
CA GLY A 111 -8.18 2.64 -19.69
C GLY A 111 -9.71 2.60 -19.82
N SER A 112 -10.40 1.56 -19.36
CA SER A 112 -11.86 1.62 -19.10
C SER A 112 -12.46 0.29 -18.63
N LYS A 113 -12.78 0.17 -17.32
CA LYS A 113 -14.06 -0.35 -16.82
C LYS A 113 -14.38 0.35 -15.49
N GLN A 114 -14.81 1.61 -15.57
CA GLN A 114 -15.59 2.23 -14.49
C GLN A 114 -17.04 1.75 -14.66
N ASP A 115 -17.47 0.81 -13.83
CA ASP A 115 -18.88 0.47 -13.69
C ASP A 115 -19.52 1.58 -12.83
N THR A 116 -19.94 2.66 -13.48
CA THR A 116 -20.79 3.67 -12.86
C THR A 116 -22.21 3.12 -12.80
N SER A 117 -22.56 2.53 -11.66
CA SER A 117 -23.94 2.26 -11.30
C SER A 117 -24.69 3.58 -11.14
N GLU A 118 -25.31 4.06 -12.21
CA GLU A 118 -26.37 5.08 -12.12
C GLU A 118 -27.62 4.43 -11.50
N GLU A 119 -27.89 4.78 -10.26
CA GLU A 119 -29.12 4.45 -9.55
C GLU A 119 -30.29 5.27 -10.16
N GLU A 120 -31.09 4.66 -11.04
CA GLU A 120 -32.38 5.21 -11.47
C GLU A 120 -33.35 5.22 -10.27
N GLY A 121 -33.46 6.36 -9.60
CA GLY A 121 -34.48 6.61 -8.57
C GLY A 121 -35.92 6.48 -9.12
N PRO A 122 -36.90 6.15 -8.26
CA PRO A 122 -38.24 5.80 -8.71
C PRO A 122 -39.01 7.01 -9.26
N LYS A 123 -39.44 6.90 -10.52
CA LYS A 123 -40.30 7.88 -11.22
C LYS A 123 -41.67 8.01 -10.52
N SER A 124 -41.81 9.02 -9.68
CA SER A 124 -43.09 9.46 -9.10
C SER A 124 -43.99 10.09 -10.18
N LYS A 125 -45.04 9.37 -10.58
CA LYS A 125 -46.10 9.90 -11.48
C LYS A 125 -47.03 10.80 -10.67
N ARG A 126 -46.90 12.13 -10.82
CA ARG A 126 -47.93 13.08 -10.41
C ARG A 126 -49.15 13.00 -11.35
N PRO A 127 -50.39 12.99 -10.85
CA PRO A 127 -51.58 13.03 -11.70
C PRO A 127 -51.77 14.42 -12.31
N LYS A 128 -52.09 14.50 -13.60
CA LYS A 128 -52.56 15.74 -14.24
C LYS A 128 -54.07 15.86 -14.01
N MET A 129 -54.47 16.82 -13.18
CA MET A 129 -55.84 17.34 -13.16
C MET A 129 -56.09 18.17 -14.42
N LYS A 130 -57.15 17.83 -15.16
CA LYS A 130 -58.05 18.74 -15.87
C LYS A 130 -59.28 17.95 -16.32
#